data_AF-A0A919AJ79-F1
#
_entry.id   AF-A0A919AJ79-F1
#
_cell.length_a   1.000
_cell.length_b   1.000
_cell.length_c   1.000
_cell.angle_alpha   90.00
_cell.angle_beta   90.00
_cell.angle_gamma   90.00
#
_symmetry.space_group_name_H-M   'P 1'
#
loop_
_entity.id
_entity.type
_entity.pdbx_description
1 polymer ?
#
loop_
_entity_poly.entity_id
_entity_poly.type
_entity_poly.pdbx_seq_one_letter_code
_entity_poly.pdbx_strand_id
1 'polypeptide(L)'
;MDNSQKTGFAPTALHNDPQAEDTVDPYIVRQSVNSITPFLFTVPHSGRHYPARLLSRSALGAHDLRRSEDAFVDLLLEDIPSLGGQMIISRYARAYVDLNRAADELDPTMFHPPLDEKTSNRTIRVRGGLGVIPAIVAQGIHIYDDPLPAREADYRLNEIYQPYHSMVDTTLQSLKSKFGKAYLIDCHSMPSEATAKRKSRDTWSPIGRARSGPDIVLGDAWGESCSHRLSTIAENMFVQAGFSVRRNIPYAGGFATRVYGQPQKGIHALQIEINRSLYMNETTIEPTPTFQEVRARLTSVLAGIMGTLEAEQPIAAE
;
A
#
# COMPACT_ATOMS: atom_id res chain seq x y z
N MET A 1 -14.60 -29.26 -45.78
CA MET A 1 -13.63 -30.02 -44.98
C MET A 1 -13.14 -29.07 -43.91
N ASP A 2 -13.69 -29.27 -42.72
CA ASP A 2 -13.54 -28.44 -41.53
C ASP A 2 -12.11 -28.55 -40.98
N ASN A 3 -11.47 -27.42 -40.71
CA ASN A 3 -10.09 -27.35 -40.21
C ASN A 3 -10.08 -26.60 -38.88
N SER A 4 -10.53 -27.28 -37.82
CA SER A 4 -10.44 -26.82 -36.44
C SER A 4 -9.12 -27.31 -35.83
N GLN A 5 -8.08 -26.47 -35.89
CA GLN A 5 -6.88 -26.68 -35.10
C GLN A 5 -7.17 -26.38 -33.63
N LYS A 6 -7.43 -27.45 -32.86
CA LYS A 6 -7.38 -27.43 -31.40
C LYS A 6 -5.92 -27.29 -30.96
N THR A 7 -5.52 -26.10 -30.52
CA THR A 7 -4.28 -25.90 -29.75
C THR A 7 -4.53 -26.38 -28.32
N GLY A 8 -4.19 -27.63 -28.05
CA GLY A 8 -4.15 -28.16 -26.69
C GLY A 8 -2.97 -27.58 -25.93
N PHE A 9 -3.24 -26.73 -24.94
CA PHE A 9 -2.30 -26.49 -23.86
C PHE A 9 -2.24 -27.78 -23.02
N ALA A 10 -1.13 -28.50 -23.11
CA ALA A 10 -0.83 -29.58 -22.18
C ALA A 10 -0.61 -28.95 -20.79
N PRO A 11 -1.29 -29.40 -19.73
CA PRO A 11 -0.96 -28.96 -18.38
C PRO A 11 0.42 -29.50 -18.04
N THR A 12 1.39 -28.60 -17.84
CA THR A 12 2.69 -28.94 -17.27
C THR A 12 2.42 -29.60 -15.93
N ALA A 13 2.89 -30.84 -15.77
CA ALA A 13 2.67 -31.62 -14.56
C ALA A 13 3.12 -30.81 -13.33
N LEU A 14 2.16 -30.42 -12.50
CA LEU A 14 2.38 -29.90 -11.16
C LEU A 14 3.23 -30.94 -10.43
N HIS A 15 4.52 -30.65 -10.25
CA HIS A 15 5.26 -31.27 -9.17
C HIS A 15 4.49 -30.94 -7.90
N ASN A 16 3.97 -31.97 -7.24
CA ASN A 16 3.35 -31.87 -5.93
C ASN A 16 4.40 -31.31 -4.96
N ASP A 17 4.44 -29.99 -4.83
CA ASP A 17 5.10 -29.32 -3.72
C ASP A 17 4.15 -29.48 -2.52
N PRO A 18 4.53 -30.23 -1.47
CA PRO A 18 3.71 -30.39 -0.26
C PRO A 18 3.47 -29.06 0.49
N GLN A 19 3.95 -27.92 -0.03
CA GLN A 19 3.73 -26.56 0.49
C GLN A 19 2.65 -25.74 -0.22
N ALA A 20 1.83 -26.34 -1.08
CA ALA A 20 0.69 -25.68 -1.73
C ALA A 20 -0.50 -25.38 -0.78
N GLU A 21 -0.50 -25.93 0.44
CA GLU A 21 -1.65 -25.83 1.37
C GLU A 21 -1.71 -24.51 2.17
N ASP A 22 -0.68 -23.66 2.13
CA ASP A 22 -0.62 -22.40 2.90
C ASP A 22 -0.62 -21.13 2.04
N THR A 23 -1.41 -21.18 0.96
CA THR A 23 -1.63 -20.04 0.05
C THR A 23 -3.02 -19.46 0.25
N VAL A 24 -3.12 -18.14 0.16
CA VAL A 24 -4.40 -17.41 0.16
C VAL A 24 -4.44 -16.52 -1.08
N ASP A 25 -5.62 -16.01 -1.43
CA ASP A 25 -5.70 -14.98 -2.47
C ASP A 25 -4.75 -13.82 -2.14
N PRO A 26 -4.10 -13.20 -3.14
CA PRO A 26 -3.11 -12.15 -2.87
C PRO A 26 -3.72 -10.88 -2.27
N TYR A 27 -5.01 -10.63 -2.52
CA TYR A 27 -5.72 -9.45 -2.06
C TYR A 27 -7.22 -9.71 -1.82
N ILE A 28 -7.87 -8.73 -1.21
CA ILE A 28 -9.33 -8.62 -1.09
C ILE A 28 -9.77 -7.35 -1.82
N VAL A 29 -10.83 -7.45 -2.61
CA VAL A 29 -11.53 -6.27 -3.14
C VAL A 29 -12.77 -6.01 -2.28
N ARG A 30 -12.92 -4.79 -1.78
CA ARG A 30 -14.15 -4.33 -1.10
C ARG A 30 -14.73 -3.17 -1.88
N GLN A 31 -16.01 -3.26 -2.23
CA GLN A 31 -16.72 -2.22 -2.96
C GLN A 31 -18.22 -2.29 -2.64
N SER A 32 -18.92 -1.16 -2.78
CA SER A 32 -20.38 -1.16 -2.73
C SER A 32 -20.95 -1.71 -4.03
N VAL A 33 -22.05 -2.46 -3.92
CA VAL A 33 -22.80 -2.99 -5.07
C VAL A 33 -23.73 -1.94 -5.70
N ASN A 34 -24.05 -0.87 -4.96
CA ASN A 34 -25.11 0.08 -5.33
C ASN A 34 -24.59 1.48 -5.68
N SER A 35 -23.36 1.82 -5.27
CA SER A 35 -22.76 3.14 -5.51
C SER A 35 -21.27 2.99 -5.73
N ILE A 36 -20.77 3.54 -6.84
CA ILE A 36 -19.35 3.52 -7.19
C ILE A 36 -18.97 4.95 -7.55
N THR A 37 -17.85 5.41 -7.00
CA THR A 37 -17.25 6.73 -7.25
C THR A 37 -15.95 6.57 -8.05
N PRO A 38 -15.30 7.65 -8.55
CA PRO A 38 -14.01 7.53 -9.25
C PRO A 38 -12.82 7.17 -8.34
N PHE A 39 -13.04 6.73 -7.10
CA PHE A 39 -12.00 6.49 -6.11
C PHE A 39 -11.66 5.01 -5.94
N LEU A 40 -10.37 4.72 -6.01
CA LEU A 40 -9.76 3.48 -5.57
C LEU A 40 -8.82 3.76 -4.40
N PHE A 41 -8.93 2.96 -3.35
CA PHE A 41 -8.06 2.96 -2.19
C PHE A 41 -7.22 1.69 -2.19
N THR A 42 -5.90 1.83 -2.06
CA THR A 42 -5.00 0.67 -1.90
C THR A 42 -4.48 0.61 -0.48
N VAL A 43 -4.44 -0.61 0.08
CA VAL A 43 -3.90 -0.89 1.41
C VAL A 43 -2.87 -2.02 1.27
N PRO A 44 -1.67 -1.73 0.73
CA PRO A 44 -0.71 -2.77 0.35
C PRO A 44 -0.01 -3.44 1.55
N HIS A 45 -0.04 -2.84 2.74
CA HIS A 45 0.83 -3.23 3.87
C HIS A 45 0.09 -3.68 5.14
N SER A 46 -1.23 -3.81 5.12
CA SER A 46 -2.00 -4.35 6.25
C SER A 46 -2.22 -5.87 6.17
N GLY A 47 -1.58 -6.54 5.21
CA GLY A 47 -1.66 -7.99 5.06
C GLY A 47 -1.10 -8.72 6.29
N ARG A 48 -1.82 -9.75 6.73
CA ARG A 48 -1.55 -10.53 7.95
C ARG A 48 -1.27 -12.00 7.66
N HIS A 49 -1.20 -12.39 6.39
CA HIS A 49 -0.79 -13.74 6.00
C HIS A 49 0.74 -13.83 6.02
N TYR A 50 1.25 -14.66 6.93
CA TYR A 50 2.66 -14.97 7.09
C TYR A 50 2.85 -16.45 6.74
N PRO A 51 3.23 -16.77 5.49
CA PRO A 51 3.34 -18.16 5.07
C PRO A 51 4.32 -18.95 5.95
N ALA A 52 4.06 -20.22 6.18
CA ALA A 52 4.92 -21.14 6.94
C ALA A 52 6.35 -21.16 6.37
N ARG A 53 6.52 -20.99 5.06
CA ARG A 53 7.83 -20.88 4.41
C ARG A 53 8.61 -19.60 4.76
N LEU A 54 7.92 -18.51 5.11
CA LEU A 54 8.54 -17.32 5.69
C LEU A 54 8.93 -17.62 7.14
N LEU A 55 7.98 -18.10 7.95
CA LEU A 55 8.19 -18.30 9.39
C LEU A 55 9.29 -19.33 9.70
N SER A 56 9.39 -20.40 8.90
CA SER A 56 10.41 -21.45 9.08
C SER A 56 11.83 -21.03 8.67
N ARG A 57 11.97 -19.99 7.85
CA ARG A 57 13.26 -19.45 7.39
C ARG A 57 13.63 -18.12 8.05
N SER A 58 12.72 -17.57 8.83
CA SER A 58 12.88 -16.26 9.43
C SER A 58 13.74 -16.36 10.69
N ALA A 59 14.77 -15.53 10.78
CA ALA A 59 15.53 -15.29 12.01
C ALA A 59 14.68 -14.53 13.07
N LEU A 60 13.59 -13.91 12.62
CA LEU A 60 12.65 -13.14 13.43
C LEU A 60 11.44 -13.96 13.83
N GLY A 61 10.98 -13.77 15.07
CA GLY A 61 9.68 -14.27 15.52
C GLY A 61 8.53 -13.54 14.82
N ALA A 62 7.34 -14.17 14.82
CA ALA A 62 6.15 -13.63 14.17
C ALA A 62 5.88 -12.17 14.59
N HIS A 63 5.94 -11.86 15.88
CA HIS A 63 5.72 -10.51 16.39
C HIS A 63 6.67 -9.46 15.79
N ASP A 64 7.95 -9.78 15.59
CA ASP A 64 8.92 -8.82 15.04
C ASP A 64 8.69 -8.57 13.54
N LEU A 65 8.29 -9.60 12.79
CA LEU A 65 7.88 -9.43 11.39
C LEU A 65 6.68 -8.47 11.28
N ARG A 66 5.75 -8.53 12.24
CA ARG A 66 4.57 -7.66 12.30
C ARG A 66 4.89 -6.19 12.53
N ARG A 67 6.06 -5.84 13.08
CA ARG A 67 6.46 -4.43 13.29
C ARG A 67 6.61 -3.65 11.98
N SER A 68 6.81 -4.35 10.86
CA SER A 68 6.83 -3.75 9.53
C SER A 68 5.43 -3.42 9.00
N GLU A 69 4.38 -4.10 9.46
CA GLU A 69 2.98 -3.91 9.01
C GLU A 69 2.56 -2.46 9.15
N ASP A 70 1.77 -2.00 8.18
CA ASP A 70 0.92 -0.83 8.37
C ASP A 70 -0.36 -1.34 9.05
N ALA A 71 -0.19 -1.80 10.30
CA ALA A 71 -1.21 -2.56 11.02
C ALA A 71 -2.51 -1.75 11.16
N PHE A 72 -3.65 -2.43 10.96
CA PHE A 72 -5.00 -1.90 11.12
C PHE A 72 -5.41 -0.76 10.18
N VAL A 73 -4.61 -0.37 9.18
CA VAL A 73 -5.02 0.64 8.19
C VAL A 73 -6.24 0.16 7.39
N ASP A 74 -6.31 -1.13 7.09
CA ASP A 74 -7.50 -1.76 6.49
C ASP A 74 -8.76 -1.58 7.35
N LEU A 75 -8.63 -1.61 8.67
CA LEU A 75 -9.74 -1.42 9.61
C LEU A 75 -10.08 0.05 9.86
N LEU A 76 -9.10 0.95 9.80
CA LEU A 76 -9.33 2.41 9.86
C LEU A 76 -10.13 2.90 8.66
N LEU A 77 -10.06 2.19 7.53
CA LEU A 77 -10.69 2.55 6.26
C LEU A 77 -11.88 1.65 5.91
N GLU A 78 -12.37 0.84 6.86
CA GLU A 78 -13.41 -0.15 6.60
C GLU A 78 -14.72 0.44 6.07
N ASP A 79 -15.00 1.73 6.34
CA ASP A 79 -16.21 2.42 5.90
C ASP A 79 -16.14 2.95 4.46
N ILE A 80 -14.97 2.90 3.80
CA ILE A 80 -14.78 3.42 2.43
C ILE A 80 -15.77 2.83 1.41
N PRO A 81 -16.06 1.52 1.39
CA PRO A 81 -17.06 0.95 0.49
C PRO A 81 -18.44 1.56 0.66
N SER A 82 -18.85 1.88 1.89
CA SER A 82 -20.13 2.53 2.18
C SER A 82 -20.23 3.96 1.61
N LEU A 83 -19.08 4.60 1.39
CA LEU A 83 -18.96 5.90 0.71
C LEU A 83 -18.89 5.77 -0.82
N GLY A 84 -18.94 4.54 -1.36
CA GLY A 84 -18.85 4.24 -2.79
C GLY A 84 -17.42 4.13 -3.33
N GLY A 85 -16.40 4.26 -2.48
CA GLY A 85 -15.01 4.02 -2.86
C GLY A 85 -14.72 2.52 -2.96
N GLN A 86 -13.84 2.13 -3.88
CA GLN A 86 -13.36 0.75 -3.96
C GLN A 86 -12.07 0.60 -3.17
N MET A 87 -11.84 -0.56 -2.55
CA MET A 87 -10.60 -0.89 -1.85
C MET A 87 -9.96 -2.15 -2.40
N ILE A 88 -8.64 -2.14 -2.56
CA ILE A 88 -7.82 -3.34 -2.77
C ILE A 88 -6.86 -3.45 -1.57
N ILE A 89 -7.00 -4.54 -0.83
CA ILE A 89 -6.28 -4.77 0.43
C ILE A 89 -5.39 -6.00 0.26
N SER A 90 -4.08 -5.85 0.47
CA SER A 90 -3.17 -6.99 0.43
C SER A 90 -3.48 -7.98 1.55
N ARG A 91 -3.39 -9.28 1.26
CA ARG A 91 -3.48 -10.34 2.28
C ARG A 91 -2.11 -10.75 2.80
N TYR A 92 -1.07 -10.68 1.97
CA TYR A 92 0.29 -11.05 2.34
C TYR A 92 0.99 -9.94 3.11
N ALA A 93 1.73 -10.33 4.15
CA ALA A 93 2.55 -9.40 4.91
C ALA A 93 3.64 -8.78 4.03
N ARG A 94 3.90 -7.48 4.20
CA ARG A 94 4.93 -6.77 3.42
C ARG A 94 6.34 -7.33 3.60
N ALA A 95 6.62 -7.96 4.74
CA ALA A 95 7.89 -8.64 5.02
C ALA A 95 8.12 -9.85 4.09
N TYR A 96 7.05 -10.38 3.51
CA TYR A 96 7.11 -11.44 2.51
C TYR A 96 7.28 -10.88 1.09
N VAL A 97 6.44 -9.90 0.73
CA VAL A 97 6.50 -9.18 -0.54
C VAL A 97 5.95 -7.75 -0.34
N ASP A 98 6.75 -6.74 -0.67
CA ASP A 98 6.39 -5.32 -0.56
C ASP A 98 5.75 -4.84 -1.86
N LEU A 99 4.42 -4.70 -1.85
CA LEU A 99 3.62 -4.29 -3.01
C LEU A 99 3.70 -2.78 -3.31
N ASN A 100 4.47 -2.01 -2.53
CA ASN A 100 4.77 -0.61 -2.83
C ASN A 100 6.26 -0.43 -3.23
N ARG A 101 6.80 -1.42 -3.94
CA ARG A 101 8.11 -1.44 -4.60
C ARG A 101 8.00 -1.88 -6.05
N ALA A 102 9.01 -1.55 -6.86
CA ALA A 102 9.07 -2.06 -8.23
C ALA A 102 9.48 -3.53 -8.25
N ALA A 103 8.92 -4.32 -9.18
CA ALA A 103 9.17 -5.75 -9.30
C ALA A 103 10.66 -6.10 -9.47
N ASP A 104 11.45 -5.19 -10.04
CA ASP A 104 12.88 -5.32 -10.27
C ASP A 104 13.74 -4.82 -9.11
N GLU A 105 13.17 -4.21 -8.06
CA GLU A 105 13.91 -3.80 -6.85
C GLU A 105 14.24 -5.02 -5.96
N LEU A 106 15.05 -5.93 -6.50
CA LEU A 106 15.55 -7.15 -5.86
C LEU A 106 17.04 -7.02 -5.57
N ASP A 107 17.50 -7.59 -4.46
CA ASP A 107 18.93 -7.82 -4.22
C ASP A 107 19.30 -9.24 -4.69
N PRO A 108 20.09 -9.40 -5.78
CA PRO A 108 20.43 -10.71 -6.33
C PRO A 108 21.11 -11.64 -5.32
N THR A 109 21.87 -11.08 -4.38
CA THR A 109 22.64 -11.83 -3.39
C THR A 109 21.80 -12.44 -2.27
N MET A 110 20.52 -12.06 -2.16
CA MET A 110 19.58 -12.72 -1.25
C MET A 110 19.16 -14.11 -1.71
N PHE A 111 19.55 -14.54 -2.92
CA PHE A 111 19.06 -15.77 -3.53
C PHE A 111 20.18 -16.76 -3.85
N HIS A 112 19.83 -18.05 -3.88
CA HIS A 112 20.67 -19.16 -4.32
C HIS A 112 20.00 -19.99 -5.43
N PRO A 113 20.62 -20.12 -6.62
CA PRO A 113 21.75 -19.29 -7.06
C PRO A 113 21.35 -17.80 -7.08
N PRO A 114 22.32 -16.87 -7.09
CA PRO A 114 22.01 -15.44 -7.22
C PRO A 114 21.18 -15.16 -8.48
N LEU A 115 20.27 -14.19 -8.40
CA LEU A 115 19.50 -13.74 -9.57
C LEU A 115 20.40 -13.00 -10.58
N ASP A 116 19.90 -12.81 -11.81
CA ASP A 116 20.60 -12.00 -12.80
C ASP A 116 20.62 -10.52 -12.37
N GLU A 117 21.83 -9.95 -12.29
CA GLU A 117 22.02 -8.54 -11.95
C GLU A 117 21.41 -7.60 -12.99
N LYS A 118 21.32 -8.03 -14.25
CA LYS A 118 20.77 -7.20 -15.34
C LYS A 118 19.27 -6.95 -15.19
N THR A 119 18.58 -7.84 -14.51
CA THR A 119 17.14 -7.75 -14.25
C THR A 119 16.82 -7.18 -12.87
N SER A 120 17.84 -6.77 -12.10
CA SER A 120 17.70 -6.34 -10.71
C SER A 120 18.20 -4.91 -10.51
N ASN A 121 17.31 -4.01 -10.08
CA ASN A 121 17.60 -2.62 -9.82
C ASN A 121 18.06 -2.39 -8.37
N ARG A 122 19.37 -2.19 -8.17
CA ARG A 122 19.99 -2.04 -6.84
C ARG A 122 19.94 -0.61 -6.31
N THR A 123 18.74 -0.11 -6.06
CA THR A 123 18.52 1.22 -5.48
C THR A 123 19.12 1.33 -4.07
N ILE A 124 19.23 2.56 -3.52
CA ILE A 124 19.69 2.78 -2.14
C ILE A 124 18.84 1.98 -1.14
N ARG A 125 17.54 1.79 -1.42
CA ARG A 125 16.63 1.02 -0.57
C ARG A 125 16.92 -0.47 -0.65
N VAL A 126 17.15 -1.01 -1.85
CA VAL A 126 17.55 -2.41 -2.05
C VAL A 126 18.85 -2.70 -1.33
N ARG A 127 19.85 -1.81 -1.45
CA ARG A 127 21.12 -1.91 -0.70
C ARG A 127 20.93 -1.87 0.83
N GLY A 128 19.86 -1.22 1.29
CA GLY A 128 19.44 -1.21 2.69
C GLY A 128 18.52 -2.36 3.09
N GLY A 129 18.31 -3.36 2.22
CA GLY A 129 17.48 -4.54 2.48
C GLY A 129 15.97 -4.34 2.32
N LEU A 130 15.53 -3.23 1.71
CA LEU A 130 14.12 -2.83 1.60
C LEU A 130 13.58 -2.89 0.16
N GLY A 131 13.96 -3.94 -0.57
CA GLY A 131 13.45 -4.27 -1.91
C GLY A 131 12.04 -4.86 -1.91
N VAL A 132 11.55 -5.26 -3.09
CA VAL A 132 10.22 -5.90 -3.27
C VAL A 132 10.11 -7.23 -2.52
N ILE A 133 11.23 -7.93 -2.35
CA ILE A 133 11.38 -8.98 -1.35
C ILE A 133 12.33 -8.43 -0.30
N PRO A 134 11.85 -8.04 0.89
CA PRO A 134 12.71 -7.44 1.90
C PRO A 134 13.69 -8.47 2.48
N ALA A 135 14.95 -8.07 2.65
CA ALA A 135 15.95 -8.81 3.42
C ALA A 135 15.94 -8.41 4.90
N ILE A 136 15.43 -7.22 5.21
CA ILE A 136 15.53 -6.59 6.52
C ILE A 136 14.17 -6.00 6.91
N VAL A 137 13.80 -6.08 8.20
CA VAL A 137 12.67 -5.32 8.76
C VAL A 137 13.07 -3.88 9.11
N ALA A 138 12.09 -3.02 9.39
CA ALA A 138 12.30 -1.59 9.66
C ALA A 138 13.33 -1.26 10.77
N GLN A 139 13.66 -2.20 11.66
CA GLN A 139 14.66 -2.06 12.73
C GLN A 139 16.10 -2.43 12.31
N GLY A 140 16.34 -2.76 11.04
CA GLY A 140 17.68 -3.10 10.55
C GLY A 140 18.08 -4.56 10.79
N ILE A 141 17.15 -5.41 11.22
CA ILE A 141 17.41 -6.84 11.49
C ILE A 141 17.08 -7.67 10.25
N HIS A 142 17.99 -8.58 9.89
CA HIS A 142 17.79 -9.51 8.78
C HIS A 142 16.59 -10.43 9.03
N ILE A 143 15.78 -10.64 8.00
CA ILE A 143 14.66 -11.57 8.00
C ILE A 143 15.18 -12.99 7.84
N TYR A 144 16.14 -13.24 6.94
CA TYR A 144 16.62 -14.59 6.61
C TYR A 144 18.08 -14.74 7.02
N ASP A 145 18.44 -15.89 7.59
CA ASP A 145 19.83 -16.26 7.88
C ASP A 145 20.55 -16.82 6.65
N ASP A 146 19.81 -17.54 5.80
CA ASP A 146 20.31 -18.16 4.58
C ASP A 146 19.67 -17.55 3.32
N PRO A 147 20.37 -17.57 2.17
CA PRO A 147 19.78 -17.18 0.89
C PRO A 147 18.51 -17.99 0.56
N LEU A 148 17.55 -17.30 -0.05
CA LEU A 148 16.32 -17.90 -0.54
C LEU A 148 16.57 -18.66 -1.85
N PRO A 149 15.89 -19.79 -2.14
CA PRO A 149 15.90 -20.36 -3.46
C PRO A 149 15.46 -19.33 -4.51
N ALA A 150 16.16 -19.22 -5.64
CA ALA A 150 15.82 -18.24 -6.69
C ALA A 150 14.34 -18.29 -7.12
N ARG A 151 13.75 -19.49 -7.16
CA ARG A 151 12.32 -19.73 -7.44
C ARG A 151 11.35 -19.00 -6.51
N GLU A 152 11.78 -18.59 -5.32
CA GLU A 152 10.95 -17.80 -4.40
C GLU A 152 10.67 -16.41 -4.97
N ALA A 153 11.63 -15.81 -5.69
CA ALA A 153 11.41 -14.52 -6.35
C ALA A 153 10.31 -14.65 -7.41
N ASP A 154 10.45 -15.63 -8.31
CA ASP A 154 9.48 -15.88 -9.36
C ASP A 154 8.09 -16.17 -8.80
N TYR A 155 7.99 -17.01 -7.77
CA TYR A 155 6.71 -17.32 -7.13
C TYR A 155 6.04 -16.08 -6.54
N ARG A 156 6.76 -15.30 -5.72
CA ARG A 156 6.16 -14.13 -5.06
C ARG A 156 5.79 -13.05 -6.06
N LEU A 157 6.59 -12.88 -7.11
CA LEU A 157 6.29 -11.93 -8.16
C LEU A 157 5.09 -12.38 -9.01
N ASN A 158 5.05 -13.63 -9.47
CA ASN A 158 4.01 -14.10 -10.38
C ASN A 158 2.68 -14.40 -9.70
N GLU A 159 2.69 -14.95 -8.49
CA GLU A 159 1.47 -15.42 -7.81
C GLU A 159 0.87 -14.37 -6.86
N ILE A 160 1.64 -13.34 -6.50
CA ILE A 160 1.20 -12.34 -5.51
C ILE A 160 1.30 -10.92 -6.03
N TYR A 161 2.50 -10.50 -6.43
CA TYR A 161 2.74 -9.14 -6.90
C TYR A 161 1.94 -8.83 -8.19
N GLN A 162 2.12 -9.64 -9.23
CA GLN A 162 1.50 -9.41 -10.53
C GLN A 162 -0.04 -9.41 -10.46
N PRO A 163 -0.71 -10.36 -9.77
CA PRO A 163 -2.16 -10.32 -9.62
C PRO A 163 -2.65 -9.08 -8.87
N TYR A 164 -1.96 -8.64 -7.81
CA TYR A 164 -2.31 -7.42 -7.09
C TYR A 164 -2.22 -6.20 -7.99
N HIS A 165 -1.08 -6.00 -8.67
CA HIS A 165 -0.87 -4.84 -9.53
C HIS A 165 -1.79 -4.85 -10.77
N SER A 166 -2.08 -6.04 -11.32
CA SER A 166 -3.05 -6.19 -12.42
C SER A 166 -4.47 -5.77 -11.99
N MET A 167 -4.88 -6.09 -10.77
CA MET A 167 -6.17 -5.67 -10.23
C MET A 167 -6.22 -4.15 -10.00
N VAL A 168 -5.16 -3.56 -9.47
CA VAL A 168 -5.06 -2.11 -9.29
C VAL A 168 -5.17 -1.39 -10.63
N ASP A 169 -4.38 -1.78 -11.63
CA ASP A 169 -4.42 -1.15 -12.95
C ASP A 169 -5.80 -1.33 -13.62
N THR A 170 -6.32 -2.55 -13.66
CA THR A 170 -7.65 -2.84 -14.24
C THR A 170 -8.75 -1.99 -13.60
N THR A 171 -8.72 -1.86 -12.28
CA THR A 171 -9.70 -1.05 -11.54
C THR A 171 -9.57 0.44 -11.87
N LEU A 172 -8.34 0.97 -11.92
CA LEU A 172 -8.10 2.36 -12.28
C LEU A 172 -8.51 2.68 -13.72
N GLN A 173 -8.19 1.79 -14.67
CA GLN A 173 -8.63 1.96 -16.06
C GLN A 173 -10.15 1.92 -16.16
N SER A 174 -10.82 0.98 -15.47
CA SER A 174 -12.28 0.88 -15.44
C SER A 174 -12.93 2.15 -14.87
N LEU A 175 -12.43 2.65 -13.73
CA LEU A 175 -12.90 3.90 -13.13
C LEU A 175 -12.70 5.09 -14.06
N LYS A 176 -11.52 5.22 -14.67
CA LYS A 176 -11.23 6.29 -15.62
C LYS A 176 -12.14 6.22 -16.83
N SER A 177 -12.36 5.04 -17.41
CA SER A 177 -13.27 4.86 -18.54
C SER A 177 -14.71 5.25 -18.19
N LYS A 178 -15.15 5.00 -16.96
CA LYS A 178 -16.51 5.34 -16.50
C LYS A 178 -16.69 6.81 -16.17
N PHE A 179 -15.71 7.45 -15.53
CA PHE A 179 -15.85 8.79 -14.94
C PHE A 179 -14.99 9.87 -15.62
N GLY A 180 -14.26 9.51 -16.68
CA GLY A 180 -13.26 10.37 -17.34
C GLY A 180 -11.96 10.55 -16.54
N LYS A 181 -11.95 10.15 -15.27
CA LYS A 181 -10.83 10.25 -14.34
C LYS A 181 -10.89 9.17 -13.26
N ALA A 182 -9.76 8.86 -12.66
CA ALA A 182 -9.66 7.99 -11.49
C ALA A 182 -8.75 8.61 -10.44
N TYR A 183 -9.09 8.40 -9.17
CA TYR A 183 -8.31 8.84 -8.02
C TYR A 183 -7.83 7.60 -7.25
N LEU A 184 -6.53 7.36 -7.25
CA LEU A 184 -5.87 6.40 -6.38
C LEU A 184 -5.48 7.08 -5.07
N ILE A 185 -5.98 6.57 -3.95
CA ILE A 185 -5.54 6.95 -2.61
C ILE A 185 -4.76 5.77 -2.01
N ASP A 186 -3.43 5.88 -1.97
CA ASP A 186 -2.53 4.83 -1.48
C ASP A 186 -2.33 4.99 0.04
N CYS A 187 -2.89 4.08 0.83
CA CYS A 187 -3.05 4.25 2.27
C CYS A 187 -2.04 3.44 3.07
N HIS A 188 -1.39 4.14 4.00
CA HIS A 188 -0.27 3.64 4.78
C HIS A 188 -0.31 4.15 6.22
N SER A 189 0.55 3.57 7.06
CA SER A 189 0.87 4.15 8.35
C SER A 189 2.36 4.16 8.64
N MET A 190 2.80 5.21 9.30
CA MET A 190 4.21 5.46 9.58
C MET A 190 4.52 5.34 11.07
N PRO A 191 5.72 4.83 11.43
CA PRO A 191 6.19 4.84 12.81
C PRO A 191 6.26 6.27 13.37
N SER A 192 5.86 6.47 14.62
CA SER A 192 5.90 7.80 15.25
C SER A 192 7.31 8.37 15.36
N GLU A 193 8.33 7.52 15.50
CA GLU A 193 9.73 7.95 15.55
C GLU A 193 10.25 8.52 14.21
N ALA A 194 9.72 8.04 13.09
CA ALA A 194 10.14 8.50 11.75
C ALA A 194 9.87 10.01 11.58
N THR A 195 8.88 10.52 12.30
CA THR A 195 8.54 11.94 12.33
C THR A 195 9.14 12.70 13.52
N ALA A 196 9.57 11.99 14.57
CA ALA A 196 10.05 12.59 15.82
C ALA A 196 11.41 13.27 15.73
N LYS A 197 12.29 12.79 14.85
CA LYS A 197 13.66 13.33 14.71
C LYS A 197 13.72 14.70 14.02
N ARG A 198 12.58 15.26 13.58
CA ARG A 198 12.50 16.59 12.93
C ARG A 198 11.64 17.53 13.75
N LYS A 199 12.21 18.07 14.85
CA LYS A 199 11.62 19.18 15.62
C LYS A 199 11.37 20.37 14.68
N SER A 200 10.13 20.59 14.26
CA SER A 200 9.70 21.89 13.74
C SER A 200 9.31 22.76 14.93
N ARG A 201 9.73 24.03 14.94
CA ARG A 201 9.39 25.01 15.99
C ARG A 201 7.90 25.42 15.98
N ASP A 202 7.13 24.98 14.97
CA ASP A 202 5.81 25.56 14.66
C ASP A 202 4.60 24.62 14.91
N THR A 203 4.78 23.45 15.54
CA THR A 203 3.64 22.53 15.80
C THR A 203 2.97 22.85 17.13
N TRP A 204 2.06 23.83 17.13
CA TRP A 204 1.06 23.99 18.19
C TRP A 204 0.02 22.87 18.08
N SER A 205 -0.08 22.02 19.11
CA SER A 205 -1.16 21.03 19.25
C SER A 205 -2.15 21.53 20.32
N PRO A 206 -3.43 21.80 19.96
CA PRO A 206 -4.47 22.14 20.94
C PRO A 206 -4.77 21.00 21.92
N ILE A 207 -4.31 19.78 21.61
CA ILE A 207 -4.52 18.56 22.39
C ILE A 207 -3.19 18.22 23.07
N GLY A 208 -2.89 18.92 24.18
CA GLY A 208 -1.98 18.66 25.32
C GLY A 208 -0.88 17.58 25.29
N ARG A 209 -0.35 17.16 24.13
CA ARG A 209 0.76 16.21 24.02
C ARG A 209 1.80 16.83 23.11
N ALA A 210 3.03 16.96 23.60
CA ALA A 210 4.19 17.31 22.80
C ALA A 210 4.43 16.18 21.78
N ARG A 211 3.74 16.24 20.64
CA ARG A 211 3.86 15.27 19.56
C ARG A 211 5.03 15.65 18.67
N SER A 212 5.96 14.71 18.51
CA SER A 212 7.14 14.87 17.68
C SER A 212 6.79 14.44 16.25
N GLY A 213 6.15 15.31 15.46
CA GLY A 213 5.83 15.04 14.05
C GLY A 213 4.37 15.27 13.63
N PRO A 214 4.07 15.28 12.32
CA PRO A 214 2.69 15.37 11.84
C PRO A 214 1.90 14.09 12.12
N ASP A 215 0.58 14.26 12.24
CA ASP A 215 -0.39 13.19 12.33
C ASP A 215 -0.59 12.51 10.97
N ILE A 216 -0.58 13.30 9.89
CA ILE A 216 -0.78 12.85 8.50
C ILE A 216 0.34 13.39 7.60
N VAL A 217 0.89 12.54 6.74
CA VAL A 217 1.74 12.98 5.61
C VAL A 217 1.06 12.65 4.30
N LEU A 218 0.94 13.65 3.44
CA LEU A 218 0.40 13.53 2.09
C LEU A 218 1.55 13.47 1.08
N GLY A 219 1.65 12.39 0.32
CA GLY A 219 2.70 12.19 -0.68
C GLY A 219 2.14 12.24 -2.10
N ASP A 220 2.45 13.29 -2.86
CA ASP A 220 2.00 13.50 -4.24
C ASP A 220 3.14 13.48 -5.27
N ALA A 221 4.26 12.84 -4.91
CA ALA A 221 5.50 12.83 -5.69
C ALA A 221 5.96 14.25 -6.07
N TRP A 222 5.87 15.20 -5.13
CA TRP A 222 6.21 16.61 -5.36
C TRP A 222 5.35 17.27 -6.46
N GLY A 223 4.09 16.87 -6.54
CA GLY A 223 3.12 17.37 -7.51
C GLY A 223 3.10 16.62 -8.84
N GLU A 224 3.89 15.56 -9.02
CA GLU A 224 3.93 14.78 -10.26
C GLU A 224 2.80 13.75 -10.35
N SER A 225 2.34 13.19 -9.23
CA SER A 225 1.39 12.06 -9.26
C SER A 225 -0.08 12.47 -9.27
N CYS A 226 -0.42 13.70 -8.90
CA CYS A 226 -1.79 14.19 -8.92
C CYS A 226 -1.90 15.69 -9.18
N SER A 227 -3.12 16.16 -9.47
CA SER A 227 -3.37 17.61 -9.56
C SER A 227 -3.12 18.31 -8.22
N HIS A 228 -2.63 19.55 -8.26
CA HIS A 228 -2.50 20.37 -7.05
C HIS A 228 -3.82 20.48 -6.28
N ARG A 229 -4.94 20.54 -6.99
CA ARG A 229 -6.29 20.57 -6.42
C ARG A 229 -6.57 19.40 -5.47
N LEU A 230 -6.28 18.17 -5.88
CA LEU A 230 -6.47 16.97 -5.03
C LEU A 230 -5.70 17.11 -3.72
N SER A 231 -4.40 17.40 -3.81
CA SER A 231 -3.52 17.53 -2.64
C SER A 231 -3.99 18.64 -1.68
N THR A 232 -4.50 19.75 -2.20
CA THR A 232 -4.99 20.90 -1.40
C THR A 232 -6.33 20.64 -0.74
N ILE A 233 -7.27 19.98 -1.42
CA ILE A 233 -8.53 19.56 -0.80
C ILE A 233 -8.23 18.57 0.34
N ALA A 234 -7.38 17.57 0.08
CA ALA A 234 -7.01 16.59 1.10
C ALA A 234 -6.38 17.25 2.33
N GLU A 235 -5.36 18.09 2.14
CA GLU A 235 -4.70 18.80 3.24
C GLU A 235 -5.68 19.63 4.06
N ASN A 236 -6.52 20.45 3.39
CA ASN A 236 -7.48 21.30 4.07
C ASN A 236 -8.46 20.50 4.93
N MET A 237 -8.96 19.36 4.42
CA MET A 237 -9.92 18.54 5.17
C MET A 237 -9.29 17.85 6.37
N PHE A 238 -8.06 17.34 6.24
CA PHE A 238 -7.34 16.79 7.39
C PHE A 238 -7.06 17.87 8.45
N VAL A 239 -6.64 19.07 8.04
CA VAL A 239 -6.42 20.20 8.96
C VAL A 239 -7.72 20.61 9.66
N GLN A 240 -8.83 20.74 8.92
CA GLN A 240 -10.15 21.08 9.47
C GLN A 240 -10.65 20.01 10.45
N ALA A 241 -10.34 18.74 10.20
CA ALA A 241 -10.62 17.64 11.12
C ALA A 241 -9.66 17.60 12.32
N GLY A 242 -8.75 18.56 12.47
CA GLY A 242 -7.86 18.72 13.62
C GLY A 242 -6.60 17.86 13.59
N PHE A 243 -6.17 17.38 12.42
CA PHE A 243 -4.89 16.70 12.26
C PHE A 243 -3.79 17.71 11.91
N SER A 244 -2.59 17.48 12.43
CA SER A 244 -1.38 18.13 11.91
C SER A 244 -0.94 17.43 10.62
N VAL A 245 -0.75 18.19 9.54
CA VAL A 245 -0.48 17.65 8.20
C VAL A 245 0.85 18.16 7.67
N ARG A 246 1.57 17.33 6.93
CA ARG A 246 2.68 17.76 6.06
C ARG A 246 2.54 17.17 4.67
N ARG A 247 3.13 17.84 3.70
CA ARG A 247 3.29 17.30 2.34
C ARG A 247 4.70 16.80 2.12
N ASN A 248 4.80 15.67 1.44
CA ASN A 248 5.99 15.05 0.88
C ASN A 248 7.17 14.76 1.81
N ILE A 249 7.05 15.07 3.11
CA ILE A 249 8.14 14.96 4.07
C ILE A 249 7.65 14.23 5.33
N PRO A 250 8.29 13.12 5.72
CA PRO A 250 9.43 12.47 5.05
C PRO A 250 9.03 11.58 3.86
N TYR A 251 7.74 11.40 3.61
CA TYR A 251 7.21 10.51 2.58
C TYR A 251 6.59 11.29 1.42
N ALA A 252 7.30 11.34 0.30
CA ALA A 252 6.86 11.99 -0.94
C ALA A 252 5.90 11.14 -1.78
N GLY A 253 5.43 10.01 -1.27
CA GLY A 253 4.76 8.98 -2.08
C GLY A 253 5.72 7.85 -2.49
N GLY A 254 5.17 6.68 -2.77
CA GLY A 254 5.84 5.41 -3.01
C GLY A 254 5.86 4.97 -4.48
N PHE A 255 5.92 3.67 -4.72
CA PHE A 255 5.84 3.10 -6.06
C PHE A 255 4.48 3.40 -6.69
N ALA A 256 3.39 3.17 -5.95
CA ALA A 256 2.04 3.32 -6.46
C ALA A 256 1.77 4.74 -6.97
N THR A 257 2.18 5.79 -6.24
CA THR A 257 1.99 7.17 -6.70
C THR A 257 2.80 7.48 -7.96
N ARG A 258 4.04 7.00 -8.06
CA ARG A 258 4.91 7.28 -9.22
C ARG A 258 4.54 6.50 -10.47
N VAL A 259 3.96 5.31 -10.31
CA VAL A 259 3.61 4.43 -11.44
C VAL A 259 2.19 4.66 -11.94
N TYR A 260 1.23 4.71 -11.02
CA TYR A 260 -0.18 4.89 -11.38
C TYR A 260 -0.58 6.35 -11.53
N GLY A 261 0.11 7.27 -10.82
CA GLY A 261 -0.12 8.70 -10.94
C GLY A 261 0.26 9.21 -12.33
N GLN A 262 -0.73 9.40 -13.19
CA GLN A 262 -0.58 9.90 -14.55
C GLN A 262 -1.64 11.00 -14.76
N PRO A 263 -1.51 12.16 -14.08
CA PRO A 263 -2.56 13.18 -14.04
C PRO A 263 -2.92 13.72 -15.42
N GLN A 264 -1.94 13.79 -16.34
CA GLN A 264 -2.17 14.17 -17.73
C GLN A 264 -3.05 13.19 -18.52
N LYS A 265 -3.17 11.95 -18.03
CA LYS A 265 -4.05 10.91 -18.57
C LYS A 265 -5.29 10.70 -17.69
N GLY A 266 -5.58 11.60 -16.75
CA GLY A 266 -6.76 11.52 -15.89
C GLY A 266 -6.68 10.52 -14.74
N ILE A 267 -5.50 9.96 -14.42
CA ILE A 267 -5.32 9.13 -13.23
C ILE A 267 -4.48 9.91 -12.22
N HIS A 268 -5.06 10.23 -11.08
CA HIS A 268 -4.42 10.98 -10.02
C HIS A 268 -4.11 10.05 -8.85
N ALA A 269 -2.89 10.09 -8.32
CA ALA A 269 -2.50 9.27 -7.18
C ALA A 269 -1.97 10.12 -6.03
N LEU A 270 -2.47 9.87 -4.82
CA LEU A 270 -2.04 10.52 -3.59
C LEU A 270 -1.79 9.46 -2.52
N GLN A 271 -0.63 9.53 -1.87
CA GLN A 271 -0.32 8.69 -0.71
C GLN A 271 -0.78 9.38 0.58
N ILE A 272 -1.35 8.62 1.51
CA ILE A 272 -1.68 9.06 2.86
C ILE A 272 -0.94 8.18 3.86
N GLU A 273 -0.09 8.80 4.67
CA GLU A 273 0.63 8.17 5.77
C GLU A 273 0.02 8.61 7.10
N ILE A 274 -0.50 7.65 7.87
CA ILE A 274 -1.13 7.89 9.17
C ILE A 274 -0.10 7.62 10.28
N ASN A 275 0.09 8.56 11.21
CA ASN A 275 0.97 8.33 12.36
C ASN A 275 0.40 7.23 13.27
N ARG A 276 1.14 6.13 13.47
CA ARG A 276 0.69 4.97 14.25
C ARG A 276 0.33 5.31 15.71
N SER A 277 0.99 6.31 16.30
CA SER A 277 0.70 6.75 17.67
C SER A 277 -0.72 7.31 17.88
N LEU A 278 -1.45 7.59 16.79
CA LEU A 278 -2.86 8.01 16.86
C LEU A 278 -3.78 6.87 17.28
N TYR A 279 -3.47 5.65 16.86
CA TYR A 279 -4.46 4.57 16.84
C TYR A 279 -3.92 3.22 17.37
N MET A 280 -2.62 3.06 17.58
CA MET A 280 -2.05 1.80 18.08
C MET A 280 -0.86 2.01 19.00
N ASN A 281 -0.64 1.03 19.89
CA ASN A 281 0.63 0.84 20.57
C ASN A 281 1.59 0.13 19.61
N GLU A 282 2.63 0.81 19.17
CA GLU A 282 3.60 0.27 18.20
C GLU A 282 4.45 -0.87 18.74
N THR A 283 4.58 -0.99 20.07
CA THR A 283 5.36 -2.06 20.69
C THR A 283 4.54 -3.34 20.79
N THR A 284 3.29 -3.27 21.24
CA THR A 284 2.42 -4.44 21.42
C THR A 284 1.59 -4.78 20.18
N ILE A 285 1.52 -3.87 19.20
CA ILE A 285 0.73 -3.99 17.97
C ILE A 285 -0.76 -4.20 18.32
N GLU A 286 -1.25 -3.38 19.24
CA GLU A 286 -2.64 -3.36 19.70
C GLU A 286 -3.27 -2.00 19.45
N PRO A 287 -4.56 -1.94 19.05
CA PRO A 287 -5.28 -0.68 18.94
C PRO A 287 -5.33 0.07 20.29
N THR A 288 -5.22 1.39 20.25
CA THR A 288 -5.43 2.24 21.43
C THR A 288 -6.93 2.47 21.66
N PRO A 289 -7.34 2.95 22.85
CA PRO A 289 -8.73 3.36 23.09
C PRO A 289 -9.25 4.45 22.12
N THR A 290 -8.34 5.22 21.49
CA THR A 290 -8.67 6.27 20.52
C THR A 290 -8.93 5.74 19.11
N PHE A 291 -8.74 4.44 18.84
CA PHE A 291 -8.84 3.86 17.49
C PHE A 291 -10.16 4.21 16.79
N GLN A 292 -11.29 4.06 17.46
CA GLN A 292 -12.61 4.33 16.88
C GLN A 292 -12.83 5.82 16.60
N GLU A 293 -12.33 6.71 17.47
CA GLU A 293 -12.37 8.16 17.23
C GLU A 293 -11.54 8.53 15.99
N VAL A 294 -10.35 7.97 15.85
CA VAL A 294 -9.47 8.20 14.69
C VAL A 294 -10.13 7.68 13.42
N ARG A 295 -10.68 6.45 13.42
CA ARG A 295 -11.45 5.89 12.30
C ARG A 295 -12.57 6.84 11.88
N ALA A 296 -13.42 7.26 12.81
CA ALA A 296 -14.55 8.14 12.50
C ALA A 296 -14.11 9.48 11.88
N ARG A 297 -13.03 10.08 12.39
CA ARG A 297 -12.44 11.30 11.82
C ARG A 297 -11.87 11.08 10.43
N LEU A 298 -11.16 9.98 10.19
CA LEU A 298 -10.65 9.61 8.87
C LEU A 298 -11.79 9.39 7.87
N THR A 299 -12.82 8.63 8.25
CA THR A 299 -14.01 8.39 7.43
C THR A 299 -14.68 9.70 7.02
N SER A 300 -14.85 10.65 7.96
CA SER A 300 -15.42 11.97 7.68
C SER A 300 -14.57 12.79 6.70
N VAL A 301 -13.24 12.81 6.89
CA VAL A 301 -12.32 13.49 5.97
C VAL A 301 -12.40 12.89 4.57
N LEU A 302 -12.32 11.57 4.45
CA LEU A 302 -12.30 10.89 3.15
C LEU A 302 -13.64 11.04 2.42
N ALA A 303 -14.76 10.99 3.14
CA ALA A 303 -16.08 11.32 2.59
C ALA A 303 -16.13 12.75 2.02
N GLY A 304 -15.58 13.72 2.76
CA GLY A 304 -15.47 15.11 2.30
C GLY A 304 -14.64 15.24 1.02
N ILE A 305 -13.49 14.56 0.95
CA ILE A 305 -12.56 14.61 -0.19
C ILE A 305 -13.28 14.05 -1.43
N MET A 306 -13.90 12.88 -1.28
CA MET A 306 -14.64 12.20 -2.34
C MET A 306 -15.78 13.08 -2.85
N GLY A 307 -16.67 13.54 -1.96
CA GLY A 307 -17.81 14.36 -2.34
C GLY A 307 -17.43 15.67 -3.01
N THR A 308 -16.36 16.34 -2.56
CA THR A 308 -15.91 17.62 -3.15
C THR A 308 -15.32 17.45 -4.55
N LEU A 309 -14.67 16.32 -4.83
CA LEU A 309 -14.08 16.03 -6.14
C LEU A 309 -15.08 15.42 -7.15
N GLU A 310 -16.18 14.85 -6.65
CA GLU A 310 -17.29 14.33 -7.44
C GLU A 310 -18.28 15.42 -7.88
N ALA A 311 -18.62 16.35 -7.01
CA ALA A 311 -19.64 17.39 -7.25
C ALA A 311 -19.33 18.33 -8.44
N GLU A 312 -18.15 18.22 -9.04
CA GLU A 312 -17.71 19.01 -10.20
C GLU A 312 -17.71 18.23 -11.52
N GLN A 313 -18.22 17.01 -11.54
CA GLN A 313 -18.59 16.38 -12.80
C GLN A 313 -19.67 17.25 -13.46
N PRO A 314 -19.49 17.75 -14.70
CA PRO A 314 -20.64 18.29 -15.42
C PRO A 314 -21.67 17.17 -15.48
N ILE A 315 -22.90 17.47 -15.03
CA ILE A 315 -24.04 16.58 -15.24
C ILE A 315 -24.01 16.25 -16.73
N ALA A 316 -23.79 14.98 -17.06
CA ALA A 316 -23.85 14.54 -18.44
C ALA A 316 -25.21 15.00 -18.97
N ALA A 317 -25.19 15.91 -19.95
CA ALA A 317 -26.41 16.31 -20.63
C ALA A 317 -27.03 15.04 -21.24
N GLU A 318 -28.31 14.83 -20.95
CA GLU A 318 -29.15 13.75 -21.48
C GLU A 318 -29.08 13.64 -23.01
#